data_AF-A0A3D3WE26-F1
#
_entry.id   AF-A0A3D3WE26-F1
#
_cell.length_a   1.000
_cell.length_b   1.000
_cell.length_c   1.000
_cell.angle_alpha   90.00
_cell.angle_beta   90.00
_cell.angle_gamma   90.00
#
_symmetry.space_group_name_H-M   'P 1'
#
loop_
_entity.id
_entity.type
_entity.pdbx_description
1 polymer ?
#
loop_
_entity_poly.entity_id
_entity_poly.type
_entity_poly.pdbx_seq_one_letter_code
_entity_poly.pdbx_strand_id
1 'polypeptide(L)'
;MTKCNTSLKSVEEAFESYKALETITLYDHYIRSYPELLKASDCLANCYEQESVPMIAHLAYGWMPTILNYSNNTCQEKNIFAVRGVDDYDKALKFFDEIECSPINNSWIGMSKTLHFLNPKMFPIWDSNIAEVFGVSSYKMKKKCVYKKYTEFVHSNKNECFVECLREAFKTKAGYEISEIRAVEFVLFVHGKSLKEQKMKNKKS
;
A
#
# COMPACT_ATOMS: atom_id res chain seq x y z
N MET A 1 22.02 12.29 -19.97
CA MET A 1 22.26 11.70 -18.64
C MET A 1 21.63 12.60 -17.58
N THR A 2 20.42 12.30 -17.14
CA THR A 2 19.75 13.04 -16.07
C THR A 2 19.96 12.25 -14.79
N LYS A 3 20.85 12.72 -13.90
CA LYS A 3 21.03 12.15 -12.57
C LYS A 3 19.71 12.32 -11.81
N CYS A 4 18.96 11.23 -11.67
CA CYS A 4 17.84 11.13 -10.73
C CYS A 4 18.45 11.04 -9.33
N ASN A 5 18.74 12.19 -8.72
CA ASN A 5 19.27 12.25 -7.37
C ASN A 5 18.09 12.22 -6.38
N THR A 6 17.66 11.02 -6.02
CA THR A 6 16.87 10.72 -4.82
C THR A 6 17.01 9.22 -4.60
N SER A 7 18.21 8.81 -4.21
CA SER A 7 18.39 7.51 -3.60
C SER A 7 17.96 7.69 -2.14
N LEU A 8 16.87 7.03 -1.73
CA LEU A 8 16.85 6.55 -0.35
C LEU A 8 18.14 5.76 -0.16
N LYS A 9 18.96 6.08 0.84
CA LYS A 9 20.11 5.22 1.14
C LYS A 9 19.65 3.99 1.94
N SER A 10 18.59 4.12 2.76
CA SER A 10 17.81 2.99 3.32
C SER A 10 16.41 3.41 3.79
N VAL A 11 15.53 2.45 4.13
CA VAL A 11 14.20 2.72 4.74
C VAL A 11 14.33 3.25 6.17
N GLU A 12 15.41 2.89 6.86
CA GLU A 12 15.68 3.34 8.24
C GLU A 12 15.88 4.85 8.29
N GLU A 13 16.61 5.42 7.32
CA GLU A 13 16.76 6.88 7.20
C GLU A 13 15.41 7.58 7.07
N ALA A 14 14.47 6.98 6.32
CA ALA A 14 13.12 7.51 6.17
C ALA A 14 12.32 7.41 7.48
N PHE A 15 12.50 6.35 8.26
CA PHE A 15 11.89 6.18 9.58
C PHE A 15 12.38 7.25 10.57
N GLU A 16 13.70 7.43 10.67
CA GLU A 16 14.32 8.39 11.58
C GLU A 16 14.00 9.84 11.22
N SER A 17 14.12 10.19 9.94
CA SER A 17 14.02 11.58 9.48
C SER A 17 12.62 12.17 9.63
N TYR A 18 11.58 11.34 9.53
CA TYR A 18 10.19 11.81 9.49
C TYR A 18 9.41 11.49 10.75
N LYS A 19 10.08 10.94 11.77
CA LYS A 19 9.49 10.62 13.07
C LYS A 19 8.12 9.98 12.87
N ALA A 20 8.06 8.92 12.06
CA ALA A 20 6.79 8.28 11.69
C ALA A 20 5.94 7.89 12.91
N LEU A 21 6.59 7.68 14.06
CA LEU A 21 5.95 7.47 15.35
C LEU A 21 5.08 8.64 15.83
N GLU A 22 5.45 9.89 15.53
CA GLU A 22 4.72 11.10 15.94
C GLU A 22 3.44 11.32 15.12
N THR A 23 3.36 10.75 13.91
CA THR A 23 2.19 10.89 13.04
C THR A 23 1.08 9.89 13.36
N ILE A 24 1.33 8.91 14.23
CA ILE A 24 0.33 7.92 14.65
C ILE A 24 -0.64 8.57 15.64
N THR A 25 -1.85 8.83 15.18
CA THR A 25 -2.91 9.43 16.00
C THR A 25 -4.30 9.00 15.54
N LEU A 26 -5.21 8.79 16.51
CA LEU A 26 -6.61 8.45 16.24
C LEU A 26 -7.44 9.63 15.70
N TYR A 27 -6.89 10.85 15.71
CA TYR A 27 -7.50 11.99 15.01
C TYR A 27 -7.33 11.89 13.50
N ASP A 28 -6.37 11.10 13.01
CA ASP A 28 -6.24 10.82 11.60
C ASP A 28 -7.28 9.77 11.19
N HIS A 29 -8.22 10.17 10.33
CA HIS A 29 -9.27 9.30 9.84
C HIS A 29 -8.72 8.04 9.15
N TYR A 30 -7.58 8.12 8.44
CA TYR A 30 -6.98 6.96 7.79
C TYR A 30 -6.52 5.92 8.81
N ILE A 31 -5.91 6.36 9.91
CA ILE A 31 -5.44 5.47 10.98
C ILE A 31 -6.66 4.89 11.71
N ARG A 32 -7.62 5.74 12.07
CA ARG A 32 -8.81 5.32 12.82
C ARG A 32 -9.68 4.31 12.06
N SER A 33 -9.92 4.50 10.77
CA SER A 33 -10.85 3.66 10.01
C SER A 33 -10.20 2.40 9.43
N TYR A 34 -8.87 2.33 9.36
CA TYR A 34 -8.14 1.20 8.79
C TYR A 34 -8.51 -0.18 9.38
N PRO A 35 -8.52 -0.39 10.72
CA PRO A 35 -8.86 -1.71 11.27
C PRO A 35 -10.30 -2.13 10.96
N GLU A 36 -11.23 -1.19 10.93
CA GLU A 36 -12.64 -1.48 10.60
C GLU A 36 -12.82 -1.85 9.13
N LEU A 37 -12.06 -1.23 8.23
CA LEU A 37 -12.08 -1.56 6.80
C LEU A 37 -11.43 -2.92 6.52
N LEU A 38 -10.37 -3.28 7.23
CA LEU A 38 -9.81 -4.63 7.18
C LEU A 38 -10.83 -5.67 7.65
N LYS A 39 -11.49 -5.43 8.78
CA LYS A 39 -12.52 -6.31 9.32
C LYS A 39 -13.71 -6.45 8.36
N ALA A 40 -14.20 -5.33 7.82
CA ALA A 40 -15.28 -5.34 6.83
C ALA A 40 -14.88 -6.13 5.57
N SER A 41 -13.65 -5.93 5.09
CA SER A 41 -13.14 -6.63 3.91
C SER A 41 -13.02 -8.13 4.15
N ASP A 42 -12.58 -8.55 5.34
CA ASP A 42 -12.53 -9.97 5.71
C ASP A 42 -13.93 -10.60 5.81
N CYS A 43 -14.88 -9.90 6.44
CA CYS A 43 -16.28 -10.35 6.49
C CYS A 43 -16.87 -10.49 5.08
N LEU A 44 -16.69 -9.50 4.21
CA LEU A 44 -17.19 -9.57 2.84
C LEU A 44 -16.55 -10.71 2.06
N ALA A 45 -15.24 -10.89 2.18
CA ALA A 45 -14.52 -11.96 1.52
C ALA A 45 -14.98 -13.36 1.97
N ASN A 46 -15.29 -13.53 3.25
CA ASN A 46 -15.77 -14.81 3.77
C ASN A 46 -17.25 -15.07 3.42
N CYS A 47 -18.08 -14.03 3.30
CA CYS A 47 -19.51 -14.17 3.00
C CYS A 47 -19.81 -14.27 1.50
N TYR A 48 -19.04 -13.56 0.67
CA TYR A 48 -19.32 -13.37 -0.75
C TYR A 48 -18.18 -13.83 -1.65
N GLU A 49 -17.15 -14.48 -1.11
CA GLU A 49 -16.04 -15.05 -1.88
C GLU A 49 -15.51 -14.12 -2.99
N GLN A 50 -15.48 -14.56 -4.25
CA GLN A 50 -14.91 -13.80 -5.37
C GLN A 50 -15.74 -12.55 -5.69
N GLU A 51 -17.05 -12.61 -5.49
CA GLU A 51 -18.00 -11.52 -5.65
C GLU A 51 -17.73 -10.36 -4.67
N SER A 52 -16.97 -10.61 -3.60
CA SER A 52 -16.53 -9.56 -2.67
C SER A 52 -15.48 -8.61 -3.27
N VAL A 53 -14.75 -9.01 -4.31
CA VAL A 53 -13.65 -8.23 -4.90
C VAL A 53 -14.09 -6.81 -5.31
N PRO A 54 -15.16 -6.62 -6.10
CA PRO A 54 -15.63 -5.27 -6.41
C PRO A 54 -16.10 -4.49 -5.17
N MET A 55 -16.69 -5.16 -4.17
CA MET A 55 -17.13 -4.53 -2.92
C MET A 55 -15.94 -3.98 -2.11
N ILE A 56 -14.90 -4.79 -1.97
CA ILE A 56 -13.66 -4.43 -1.29
C ILE A 56 -12.91 -3.33 -2.07
N ALA A 57 -12.93 -3.38 -3.40
CA ALA A 57 -12.39 -2.30 -4.23
C ALA A 57 -13.12 -0.97 -3.97
N HIS A 58 -14.45 -1.00 -3.85
CA HIS A 58 -15.25 0.18 -3.49
C HIS A 58 -14.91 0.69 -2.09
N LEU A 59 -14.76 -0.18 -1.08
CA LEU A 59 -14.31 0.21 0.26
C LEU A 59 -12.93 0.86 0.23
N ALA A 60 -11.97 0.23 -0.44
CA ALA A 60 -10.60 0.71 -0.56
C ALA A 60 -10.53 2.10 -1.22
N TYR A 61 -11.39 2.36 -2.19
CA TYR A 61 -11.46 3.64 -2.89
C TYR A 61 -12.28 4.69 -2.14
N GLY A 62 -13.38 4.32 -1.48
CA GLY A 62 -14.14 5.23 -0.63
C GLY A 62 -13.33 5.70 0.60
N TRP A 63 -12.39 4.87 1.05
CA TRP A 63 -11.40 5.24 2.06
C TRP A 63 -10.36 6.25 1.57
N MET A 64 -10.24 6.46 0.25
CA MET A 64 -9.26 7.35 -0.36
C MET A 64 -9.92 8.52 -1.12
N PRO A 65 -9.20 9.62 -1.40
CA PRO A 65 -9.80 10.81 -2.02
C PRO A 65 -9.99 10.67 -3.54
N THR A 66 -10.08 9.44 -4.08
CA THR A 66 -10.17 9.19 -5.52
C THR A 66 -11.37 8.31 -5.83
N ILE A 67 -12.17 8.68 -6.84
CA ILE A 67 -13.34 7.90 -7.28
C ILE A 67 -12.88 6.60 -7.97
N LEU A 68 -13.50 5.47 -7.63
CA LEU A 68 -13.24 4.17 -8.25
C LEU A 68 -13.78 4.14 -9.69
N ASN A 69 -13.02 3.50 -10.58
CA ASN A 69 -13.48 3.09 -11.90
C ASN A 69 -13.13 1.61 -12.09
N TYR A 70 -14.12 0.78 -12.38
CA TYR A 70 -13.96 -0.64 -12.60
C TYR A 70 -14.01 -0.91 -14.10
N SER A 71 -13.04 -1.66 -14.64
CA SER A 71 -13.13 -2.07 -16.04
C SER A 71 -14.23 -3.13 -16.21
N ASN A 72 -14.92 -3.17 -17.35
CA ASN A 72 -15.93 -4.22 -17.63
C ASN A 72 -15.32 -5.63 -17.78
N ASN A 73 -14.02 -5.80 -17.52
CA ASN A 73 -13.31 -7.06 -17.64
C ASN A 73 -13.23 -7.76 -16.27
N THR A 74 -14.32 -8.43 -15.89
CA THR A 74 -14.48 -9.14 -14.61
C THR A 74 -13.76 -10.49 -14.55
N CYS A 75 -13.12 -10.94 -15.64
CA CYS A 75 -12.57 -12.30 -15.77
C CYS A 75 -11.41 -12.63 -14.82
N GLN A 76 -10.89 -11.65 -14.08
CA GLN A 76 -9.76 -11.83 -13.17
C GLN A 76 -10.14 -11.82 -11.70
N GLU A 77 -11.41 -11.63 -11.33
CA GLU A 77 -11.86 -11.57 -9.92
C GLU A 77 -11.47 -12.82 -9.13
N LYS A 78 -11.58 -14.00 -9.75
CA LYS A 78 -11.10 -15.27 -9.17
C LYS A 78 -9.61 -15.23 -8.81
N ASN A 79 -8.77 -14.78 -9.74
CA ASN A 79 -7.33 -14.70 -9.54
C ASN A 79 -6.97 -13.64 -8.50
N ILE A 80 -7.72 -12.54 -8.45
CA ILE A 80 -7.59 -11.49 -7.44
C ILE A 80 -7.96 -12.02 -6.06
N PHE A 81 -9.08 -12.73 -5.94
CA PHE A 81 -9.53 -13.29 -4.67
C PHE A 81 -8.57 -14.35 -4.13
N ALA A 82 -7.92 -15.12 -5.03
CA ALA A 82 -6.96 -16.16 -4.68
C ALA A 82 -5.77 -15.63 -3.84
N VAL A 83 -5.51 -14.32 -3.83
CA VAL A 83 -4.47 -13.71 -2.98
C VAL A 83 -4.68 -13.91 -1.49
N ARG A 84 -5.90 -14.23 -1.04
CA ARG A 84 -6.16 -14.60 0.37
C ARG A 84 -5.40 -15.85 0.80
N GLY A 85 -5.14 -16.77 -0.13
CA GLY A 85 -4.36 -18.00 0.11
C GLY A 85 -2.85 -17.83 -0.06
N VAL A 86 -2.38 -16.61 -0.35
CA VAL A 86 -0.94 -16.32 -0.46
C VAL A 86 -0.37 -16.08 0.94
N ASP A 87 0.58 -16.91 1.33
CA ASP A 87 1.21 -16.92 2.67
C ASP A 87 2.73 -16.70 2.61
N ASP A 88 3.32 -16.70 1.41
CA ASP A 88 4.75 -16.48 1.18
C ASP A 88 5.01 -15.63 -0.07
N TYR A 89 6.23 -15.09 -0.14
CA TYR A 89 6.63 -14.15 -1.19
C TYR A 89 6.72 -14.81 -2.58
N ASP A 90 7.11 -16.08 -2.66
CA ASP A 90 7.23 -16.80 -3.94
C ASP A 90 5.85 -17.02 -4.58
N LYS A 91 4.84 -17.31 -3.76
CA LYS A 91 3.43 -17.36 -4.20
C LYS A 91 2.93 -15.99 -4.62
N ALA A 92 3.32 -14.91 -3.92
CA ALA A 92 2.98 -13.55 -4.34
C ALA A 92 3.61 -13.20 -5.72
N LEU A 93 4.83 -13.67 -5.99
CA LEU A 93 5.49 -13.53 -7.29
C LEU A 93 4.73 -14.26 -8.40
N LYS A 94 4.30 -15.51 -8.15
CA LYS A 94 3.47 -16.28 -9.09
C LYS A 94 2.16 -15.59 -9.41
N PHE A 95 1.48 -15.06 -8.38
CA PHE A 95 0.26 -14.26 -8.58
C PHE A 95 0.49 -13.11 -9.55
N PHE A 96 1.62 -12.39 -9.41
CA PHE A 96 1.92 -11.35 -10.38
C PHE A 96 2.00 -11.92 -11.79
N ASP A 97 2.66 -13.05 -12.01
CA ASP A 97 2.82 -13.60 -13.34
C ASP A 97 1.49 -14.08 -13.96
N GLU A 98 0.51 -14.50 -13.14
CA GLU A 98 -0.83 -14.94 -13.56
C GLU A 98 -1.82 -13.79 -13.89
N ILE A 99 -1.60 -12.58 -13.35
CA ILE A 99 -2.46 -11.41 -13.61
C ILE A 99 -1.91 -10.59 -14.78
N GLU A 100 -2.55 -10.65 -15.95
CA GLU A 100 -2.07 -9.96 -17.14
C GLU A 100 -2.25 -8.43 -17.05
N CYS A 101 -3.38 -7.96 -16.52
CA CYS A 101 -3.71 -6.54 -16.41
C CYS A 101 -4.48 -6.22 -15.12
N SER A 102 -4.46 -4.98 -14.65
CA SER A 102 -5.26 -4.58 -13.49
C SER A 102 -6.70 -4.35 -13.94
N PRO A 103 -7.70 -5.12 -13.47
CA PRO A 103 -9.10 -4.87 -13.80
C PRO A 103 -9.67 -3.66 -13.03
N ILE A 104 -8.94 -3.19 -12.00
CA ILE A 104 -9.31 -2.07 -11.15
C ILE A 104 -8.60 -0.80 -11.64
N ASN A 105 -9.38 0.09 -12.27
CA ASN A 105 -8.93 1.38 -12.80
C ASN A 105 -7.78 1.31 -13.83
N ASN A 106 -7.59 0.16 -14.50
CA ASN A 106 -6.46 -0.10 -15.41
C ASN A 106 -5.11 0.30 -14.80
N SER A 107 -4.99 0.21 -13.48
CA SER A 107 -3.89 0.80 -12.72
C SER A 107 -3.54 -0.07 -11.53
N TRP A 108 -2.24 -0.29 -11.34
CA TRP A 108 -1.74 -1.02 -10.19
C TRP A 108 -1.84 -0.22 -8.88
N ILE A 109 -2.12 1.07 -8.94
CA ILE A 109 -2.42 1.90 -7.76
C ILE A 109 -3.71 1.41 -7.09
N GLY A 110 -4.80 1.23 -7.85
CA GLY A 110 -6.08 0.76 -7.32
C GLY A 110 -6.03 -0.70 -6.91
N MET A 111 -5.39 -1.50 -7.76
CA MET A 111 -5.16 -2.91 -7.53
C MET A 111 -4.45 -3.16 -6.19
N SER A 112 -3.32 -2.47 -5.94
CA SER A 112 -2.53 -2.67 -4.72
C SER A 112 -3.33 -2.54 -3.42
N LYS A 113 -4.30 -1.62 -3.38
CA LYS A 113 -5.12 -1.38 -2.19
C LYS A 113 -6.14 -2.49 -2.01
N THR A 114 -6.79 -2.89 -3.09
CA THR A 114 -7.72 -4.02 -3.07
C THR A 114 -7.00 -5.29 -2.62
N LEU A 115 -5.80 -5.54 -3.18
CA LEU A 115 -4.94 -6.64 -2.75
C LEU A 115 -4.55 -6.56 -1.28
N HIS A 116 -4.20 -5.37 -0.80
CA HIS A 116 -3.87 -5.15 0.61
C HIS A 116 -5.07 -5.43 1.54
N PHE A 117 -6.27 -5.00 1.18
CA PHE A 117 -7.47 -5.28 1.98
C PHE A 117 -7.89 -6.75 1.93
N LEU A 118 -7.57 -7.46 0.84
CA LEU A 118 -7.73 -8.91 0.76
C LEU A 118 -6.67 -9.67 1.57
N ASN A 119 -5.42 -9.21 1.56
CA ASN A 119 -4.31 -9.84 2.27
C ASN A 119 -3.21 -8.82 2.67
N PRO A 120 -3.34 -8.17 3.84
CA PRO A 120 -2.44 -7.11 4.28
C PRO A 120 -1.06 -7.62 4.73
N LYS A 121 -0.90 -8.95 4.89
CA LYS A 121 0.37 -9.58 5.26
C LYS A 121 1.30 -9.76 4.06
N MET A 122 0.79 -9.61 2.84
CA MET A 122 1.54 -9.92 1.62
C MET A 122 1.64 -8.74 0.66
N PHE A 123 0.58 -7.95 0.50
CA PHE A 123 0.52 -6.93 -0.54
C PHE A 123 0.57 -5.53 0.07
N PRO A 124 1.63 -4.73 -0.16
CA PRO A 124 1.71 -3.35 0.33
C PRO A 124 0.81 -2.41 -0.47
N ILE A 125 0.35 -1.33 0.15
CA ILE A 125 -0.37 -0.28 -0.54
C ILE A 125 0.60 0.50 -1.45
N TRP A 126 0.20 0.75 -2.69
CA TRP A 126 0.94 1.60 -3.62
C TRP A 126 0.17 2.89 -3.90
N ASP A 127 0.82 4.03 -3.67
CA ASP A 127 0.21 5.34 -3.85
C ASP A 127 1.19 6.41 -4.33
N SER A 128 0.68 7.63 -4.48
CA SER A 128 1.48 8.75 -4.99
C SER A 128 2.50 9.30 -4.01
N ASN A 129 2.31 9.15 -2.70
CA ASN A 129 3.29 9.58 -1.69
C ASN A 129 4.46 8.63 -1.72
N ILE A 130 4.21 7.32 -1.74
CA ILE A 130 5.25 6.30 -1.86
C ILE A 130 5.99 6.45 -3.19
N ALA A 131 5.29 6.70 -4.29
CA ALA A 131 5.93 6.96 -5.58
C ALA A 131 6.89 8.16 -5.58
N GLU A 132 6.61 9.18 -4.77
CA GLU A 132 7.50 10.34 -4.59
C GLU A 132 8.85 9.93 -4.02
N VAL A 133 8.84 9.00 -3.05
CA VAL A 133 10.05 8.47 -2.40
C VAL A 133 11.00 7.84 -3.43
N PHE A 134 10.44 7.14 -4.41
CA PHE A 134 11.19 6.47 -5.46
C PHE A 134 11.37 7.30 -6.74
N GLY A 135 10.94 8.57 -6.75
CA GLY A 135 11.00 9.43 -7.94
C GLY A 135 10.22 8.87 -9.15
N VAL A 136 9.16 8.08 -8.91
CA VAL A 136 8.39 7.43 -9.96
C VAL A 136 7.35 8.40 -10.52
N SER A 137 7.39 8.62 -11.84
CA SER A 137 6.40 9.48 -12.51
C SER A 137 4.99 8.88 -12.50
N SER A 138 3.97 9.74 -12.55
CA SER A 138 2.55 9.35 -12.57
C SER A 138 2.20 8.32 -13.65
N TYR A 139 2.84 8.40 -14.82
CA TYR A 139 2.68 7.43 -15.90
C TYR A 139 3.25 6.05 -15.52
N LYS A 140 4.44 6.01 -14.92
CA LYS A 140 5.09 4.75 -14.52
C LYS A 140 4.38 4.08 -13.34
N MET A 141 3.79 4.86 -12.44
CA MET A 141 3.07 4.33 -11.26
C MET A 141 1.95 3.34 -11.60
N LYS A 142 1.34 3.46 -12.79
CA LYS A 142 0.25 2.59 -13.22
C LYS A 142 0.74 1.20 -13.66
N LYS A 143 2.06 0.98 -13.81
CA LYS A 143 2.62 -0.22 -14.41
C LYS A 143 2.84 -1.34 -13.39
N LYS A 144 2.45 -2.57 -13.77
CA LYS A 144 2.68 -3.81 -13.02
C LYS A 144 4.10 -3.98 -12.53
N CYS A 145 5.07 -3.79 -13.43
CA CYS A 145 6.49 -3.99 -13.14
C CYS A 145 7.02 -3.05 -12.06
N VAL A 146 6.45 -1.86 -11.92
CA VAL A 146 6.84 -0.90 -10.87
C VAL A 146 6.29 -1.38 -9.53
N TYR A 147 5.02 -1.81 -9.49
CA TYR A 147 4.42 -2.34 -8.28
C TYR A 147 5.07 -3.66 -7.82
N LYS A 148 5.43 -4.56 -8.74
CA LYS A 148 6.16 -5.81 -8.44
C LYS A 148 7.50 -5.51 -7.76
N LYS A 149 8.29 -4.58 -8.31
CA LYS A 149 9.57 -4.12 -7.72
C LYS A 149 9.39 -3.45 -6.36
N TYR A 150 8.34 -2.66 -6.20
CA TYR A 150 8.01 -2.06 -4.92
C TYR A 150 7.63 -3.12 -3.87
N THR A 151 6.86 -4.13 -4.27
CA THR A 151 6.50 -5.25 -3.39
C THR A 151 7.74 -6.02 -2.94
N GLU A 152 8.66 -6.31 -3.87
CA GLU A 152 9.97 -6.90 -3.56
C GLU A 152 10.75 -6.07 -2.54
N PHE A 153 10.85 -4.75 -2.76
CA PHE A 153 11.51 -3.85 -1.83
C PHE A 153 10.92 -3.93 -0.42
N VAL A 154 9.59 -3.90 -0.31
CA VAL A 154 8.91 -3.98 1.00
C VAL A 154 9.19 -5.32 1.69
N HIS A 155 9.10 -6.44 0.96
CA HIS A 155 9.38 -7.77 1.53
C HIS A 155 10.83 -7.91 1.99
N SER A 156 11.79 -7.33 1.27
CA SER A 156 13.20 -7.34 1.66
C SER A 156 13.49 -6.50 2.91
N ASN A 157 12.62 -5.56 3.29
CA ASN A 157 12.79 -4.67 4.44
C ASN A 157 11.82 -4.97 5.60
N LYS A 158 11.03 -6.05 5.53
CA LYS A 158 9.98 -6.34 6.53
C LYS A 158 10.52 -6.80 7.89
N ASN A 159 11.80 -7.15 7.97
CA ASN A 159 12.47 -7.61 9.18
C ASN A 159 13.41 -6.54 9.78
N GLU A 160 13.35 -5.31 9.28
CA GLU A 160 14.17 -4.21 9.80
C GLU A 160 13.78 -3.84 11.24
N CYS A 161 14.76 -3.38 12.03
CA CYS A 161 14.54 -3.14 13.46
C CYS A 161 13.41 -2.14 13.76
N PHE A 162 13.21 -1.14 12.90
CA PHE A 162 12.16 -0.14 13.06
C PHE A 162 10.75 -0.73 12.92
N VAL A 163 10.60 -1.88 12.26
CA VAL A 163 9.30 -2.50 12.00
C VAL A 163 8.60 -2.82 13.32
N GLU A 164 9.29 -3.48 14.25
CA GLU A 164 8.73 -3.81 15.56
C GLU A 164 8.44 -2.55 16.39
N CYS A 165 9.34 -1.55 16.35
CA CYS A 165 9.10 -0.26 17.00
C CYS A 165 7.81 0.39 16.51
N LEU A 166 7.55 0.35 15.20
CA LEU A 166 6.36 0.93 14.61
C LEU A 166 5.10 0.12 14.94
N ARG A 167 5.18 -1.21 14.89
CA ARG A 167 4.06 -2.10 15.25
C ARG A 167 3.63 -1.88 16.70
N GLU A 168 4.58 -1.79 17.63
CA GLU A 168 4.30 -1.51 19.04
C GLU A 168 3.70 -0.11 19.23
N ALA A 169 4.17 0.88 18.47
CA ALA A 169 3.60 2.22 18.51
C ALA A 169 2.15 2.26 18.00
N PHE A 170 1.81 1.51 16.95
CA PHE A 170 0.41 1.38 16.49
C PHE A 170 -0.45 0.70 17.55
N LYS A 171 0.05 -0.37 18.17
CA LYS A 171 -0.65 -1.06 19.25
C LYS A 171 -0.94 -0.12 20.43
N THR A 172 0.07 0.63 20.87
CA THR A 172 -0.03 1.54 22.02
C THR A 172 -0.88 2.79 21.72
N LYS A 173 -0.68 3.42 20.55
CA LYS A 173 -1.28 4.74 20.23
C LYS A 173 -2.60 4.65 19.49
N ALA A 174 -2.79 3.60 18.68
CA ALA A 174 -3.97 3.43 17.84
C ALA A 174 -4.85 2.25 18.29
N GLY A 175 -4.36 1.40 19.21
CA GLY A 175 -5.16 0.32 19.80
C GLY A 175 -5.30 -0.92 18.91
N TYR A 176 -4.49 -1.05 17.86
CA TYR A 176 -4.50 -2.23 16.98
C TYR A 176 -3.11 -2.53 16.43
N GLU A 177 -2.90 -3.78 16.03
CA GLU A 177 -1.64 -4.24 15.43
C GLU A 177 -1.68 -4.12 13.89
N ILE A 178 -0.53 -3.81 13.30
CA ILE A 178 -0.33 -3.81 11.85
C ILE A 178 0.64 -4.92 11.43
N SER A 179 0.55 -5.35 10.17
CA SER A 179 1.52 -6.27 9.58
C SER A 179 2.89 -5.60 9.38
N GLU A 180 3.93 -6.41 9.25
CA GLU A 180 5.28 -5.98 8.91
C GLU A 180 5.30 -5.23 7.56
N ILE A 181 4.53 -5.74 6.59
CA ILE A 181 4.34 -5.11 5.29
C ILE A 181 3.74 -3.71 5.43
N ARG A 182 2.71 -3.55 6.26
CA ARG A 182 2.08 -2.24 6.53
C ARG A 182 3.03 -1.32 7.29
N ALA A 183 3.88 -1.83 8.16
CA ALA A 183 4.86 -1.02 8.89
C ALA A 183 5.87 -0.37 7.93
N VAL A 184 6.50 -1.16 7.06
CA VAL A 184 7.43 -0.64 6.04
C VAL A 184 6.74 0.35 5.11
N GLU A 185 5.56 0.01 4.61
CA GLU A 185 4.80 0.88 3.72
C GLU A 185 4.41 2.21 4.39
N PHE A 186 4.00 2.20 5.66
CA PHE A 186 3.59 3.40 6.38
C PHE A 186 4.75 4.40 6.53
N VAL A 187 5.97 3.92 6.81
CA VAL A 187 7.17 4.78 6.85
C VAL A 187 7.37 5.49 5.52
N LEU A 188 7.32 4.74 4.42
CA LEU A 188 7.49 5.29 3.07
C LEU A 188 6.39 6.30 2.73
N PHE A 189 5.14 5.99 3.11
CA PHE A 189 4.02 6.90 2.92
C PHE A 189 4.22 8.24 3.64
N VAL A 190 4.56 8.20 4.94
CA VAL A 190 4.78 9.41 5.76
C VAL A 190 5.95 10.22 5.20
N HIS A 191 7.06 9.55 4.87
CA HIS A 191 8.22 10.18 4.28
C HIS A 191 7.87 10.89 2.95
N GLY A 192 7.22 10.17 2.03
CA GLY A 192 6.83 10.70 0.74
C GLY A 192 5.85 11.86 0.82
N LYS A 193 4.91 11.82 1.77
CA LYS A 193 3.99 12.93 2.05
C LYS A 193 4.77 14.20 2.41
N SER A 194 5.76 14.08 3.30
CA SER A 194 6.55 15.23 3.72
C SER A 194 7.48 15.78 2.62
N LEU A 195 8.04 14.92 1.75
CA LEU A 195 8.78 15.37 0.56
C LEU A 195 7.92 16.28 -0.34
N LYS A 196 6.64 15.93 -0.53
CA LYS A 196 5.71 16.76 -1.31
C LYS A 196 5.43 18.09 -0.62
N GLU A 197 5.20 18.08 0.68
CA GLU A 197 4.96 19.30 1.48
C GLU A 197 6.15 20.26 1.38
N GLN A 198 7.38 19.76 1.48
CA GLN A 198 8.60 20.56 1.31
C GLN A 198 8.70 21.15 -0.11
N LYS A 199 8.45 20.35 -1.16
CA LYS A 199 8.43 20.83 -2.55
C LYS A 199 7.39 21.92 -2.78
N MET A 200 6.21 21.81 -2.15
CA MET A 200 5.17 22.84 -2.24
C MET A 200 5.57 24.14 -1.54
N LYS A 201 6.24 24.08 -0.37
CA LYS A 201 6.77 25.26 0.32
C LYS A 201 7.82 25.98 -0.51
N ASN A 202 8.76 25.23 -1.10
CA ASN A 202 9.85 25.80 -1.91
C ASN A 202 9.38 26.43 -3.23
N LYS A 203 8.21 26.05 -3.75
CA LYS A 203 7.61 26.69 -4.94
C LYS A 203 6.85 27.99 -4.64
N LYS A 204 6.55 28.26 -3.36
CA LYS A 204 5.83 29.44 -2.90
C LYS A 204 6.76 30.53 -2.33
N SER A 205 8.03 30.20 -2.12
CA SER A 205 9.11 31.13 -1.76
C SER A 205 9.83 31.62 -3.01
#